data_AF-A0A7X7T4G4-F1
#
_entry.id   AF-A0A7X7T4G4-F1
#
_cell.length_a   1.000
_cell.length_b   1.000
_cell.length_c   1.000
_cell.angle_alpha   90.00
_cell.angle_beta   90.00
_cell.angle_gamma   90.00
#
_symmetry.space_group_name_H-M   'P 1'
#
loop_
_entity.id
_entity.type
_entity.pdbx_description
1 polymer ?
#
loop_
_entity_poly.entity_id
_entity_poly.type
_entity_poly.pdbx_seq_one_letter_code
_entity_poly.pdbx_strand_id
1 'polypeptide(L)'
;MTSASGEGGIRCLLVRAGEYLCALPLNQVRRVVATLTTHPLPGAAPELLGLAEFAGEALPVLDLACLVNAPAGAASGQPVTVVVWAGPPAERELVGLAADEALAIVELPLHALTETRLGLVSGEALQAGRPVRVLNLEHLGAT
;
A
#
# COMPACT_ATOMS: atom_id res chain seq x y z
N MET A 1 14.67 -39.49 -1.16
CA MET A 1 13.47 -39.30 -0.29
C MET A 1 13.67 -37.98 0.42
N THR A 2 12.97 -36.88 0.19
CA THR A 2 11.82 -36.54 -0.66
C THR A 2 11.87 -35.03 -0.83
N SER A 3 11.71 -34.56 -2.06
CA SER A 3 11.61 -33.15 -2.42
C SER A 3 10.39 -32.49 -1.78
N ALA A 4 10.56 -31.26 -1.31
CA ALA A 4 9.49 -30.26 -1.27
C ALA A 4 10.11 -28.91 -1.67
N SER A 5 10.25 -28.71 -2.97
CA SER A 5 10.45 -27.39 -3.56
C SER A 5 9.13 -26.63 -3.41
N GLY A 6 9.12 -25.52 -2.68
CA GLY A 6 7.95 -24.63 -2.62
C GLY A 6 7.91 -23.69 -1.43
N GLU A 7 8.90 -22.81 -1.25
CA GLU A 7 8.78 -21.72 -0.27
C GLU A 7 9.20 -20.39 -0.92
N GLY A 8 8.34 -19.90 -1.82
CA GLY A 8 8.39 -18.52 -2.26
C GLY A 8 7.66 -17.63 -1.26
N GLY A 9 8.31 -16.56 -0.80
CA GLY A 9 7.69 -15.49 -0.03
C GLY A 9 7.66 -14.18 -0.83
N ILE A 10 6.69 -13.32 -0.54
CA ILE A 10 6.70 -11.94 -1.02
C ILE A 10 7.20 -11.06 0.12
N ARG A 11 8.24 -10.26 -0.15
CA ARG A 11 8.66 -9.21 0.78
C ARG A 11 7.75 -8.01 0.65
N CYS A 12 7.20 -7.58 1.77
CA CYS A 12 6.25 -6.49 1.84
C CYS A 12 6.68 -5.47 2.89
N LEU A 13 6.43 -4.18 2.63
CA LEU A 13 6.41 -3.15 3.64
C LEU A 13 5.02 -3.16 4.31
N LEU A 14 4.99 -3.36 5.62
CA LEU A 14 3.80 -3.20 6.43
C LEU A 14 3.59 -1.74 6.79
N VAL A 15 2.36 -1.28 6.57
CA VAL A 15 1.89 0.05 6.95
C VAL A 15 0.57 -0.05 7.68
N ARG A 16 0.29 0.95 8.51
CA ARG A 16 -1.01 1.13 9.16
C ARG A 16 -1.85 2.10 8.34
N ALA A 17 -3.11 1.75 8.12
CA ALA A 17 -4.10 2.60 7.48
C ALA A 17 -5.44 2.40 8.21
N GLY A 18 -5.82 3.38 9.04
CA GLY A 18 -6.90 3.26 10.00
C GLY A 18 -6.70 2.06 10.94
N GLU A 19 -7.73 1.24 11.07
CA GLU A 19 -7.68 0.00 11.85
C GLU A 19 -6.98 -1.17 11.12
N TYR A 20 -6.64 -1.01 9.84
CA TYR A 20 -6.05 -2.10 9.05
C TYR A 20 -4.53 -2.06 8.99
N LEU A 21 -3.95 -3.26 8.87
CA LEU A 21 -2.57 -3.46 8.44
C LEU A 21 -2.57 -3.78 6.96
N CYS A 22 -1.80 -3.02 6.19
CA CYS A 22 -1.62 -3.22 4.76
C CYS A 22 -0.19 -3.64 4.46
N ALA A 23 -0.03 -4.57 3.54
CA ALA A 23 1.24 -5.03 3.01
C ALA A 23 1.40 -4.52 1.58
N LEU A 24 2.37 -3.62 1.39
CA LEU A 24 2.77 -3.09 0.09
C LEU A 24 3.92 -3.93 -0.46
N PRO A 25 3.81 -4.53 -1.67
CA PRO A 25 4.90 -5.29 -2.27
C PRO A 25 6.18 -4.45 -2.36
N LEU A 26 7.27 -4.91 -1.73
CA LEU A 26 8.48 -4.10 -1.56
C LEU A 26 9.16 -3.78 -2.90
N ASN A 27 8.95 -4.60 -3.93
CA ASN A 27 9.43 -4.36 -5.29
C ASN A 27 8.76 -3.15 -5.97
N GLN A 28 7.58 -2.73 -5.51
CA GLN A 28 6.87 -1.54 -5.99
C GLN A 28 7.14 -0.31 -5.12
N VAL A 29 7.63 -0.47 -3.89
CA VAL A 29 7.97 0.64 -3.00
C VAL A 29 9.26 1.33 -3.46
N ARG A 30 9.19 2.65 -3.63
CA ARG A 30 10.31 3.49 -4.04
C ARG A 30 10.92 4.27 -2.90
N ARG A 31 10.09 4.80 -2.01
CA ARG A 31 10.54 5.55 -0.85
C ARG A 31 9.48 5.57 0.23
N VAL A 32 9.91 5.58 1.49
CA VAL A 32 9.08 5.99 2.62
C VAL A 32 9.61 7.34 3.06
N VAL A 33 8.75 8.35 3.08
CA VAL A 33 9.10 9.71 3.50
C VAL A 33 8.12 10.17 4.58
N ALA A 34 8.52 11.19 5.33
CA ALA A 34 7.57 11.92 6.17
C ALA A 34 6.42 12.44 5.32
N THR A 35 5.24 12.63 5.92
CA THR A 35 4.04 13.11 5.24
C THR A 35 4.35 14.31 4.35
N LEU A 36 4.07 14.15 3.05
CA LEU A 36 4.19 15.25 2.10
C LEU A 36 3.02 16.22 2.26
N THR A 37 3.29 17.52 2.10
CA THR A 37 2.23 18.52 2.02
C THR A 37 1.51 18.37 0.70
N THR A 38 0.19 18.19 0.75
CA THR A 38 -0.66 18.06 -0.44
C THR A 38 -1.42 19.34 -0.75
N HIS A 39 -1.63 19.59 -2.03
CA HIS A 39 -2.47 20.63 -2.58
C HIS A 39 -3.73 19.99 -3.16
N PRO A 40 -4.90 20.12 -2.49
CA PRO A 40 -6.13 19.48 -2.93
C PRO A 40 -6.58 19.96 -4.30
N LEU A 41 -7.17 19.04 -5.08
CA LEU A 41 -7.75 19.35 -6.40
C LEU A 41 -9.28 19.52 -6.29
N PRO A 42 -9.87 20.57 -6.90
CA PRO A 42 -11.32 20.74 -6.89
C PRO A 42 -12.05 19.58 -7.56
N GLY A 43 -13.06 19.02 -6.89
CA GLY A 43 -13.87 17.92 -7.43
C GLY A 43 -13.16 16.55 -7.46
N ALA A 44 -12.01 16.43 -6.80
CA ALA A 44 -11.31 15.15 -6.66
C ALA A 44 -12.14 14.09 -5.93
N ALA A 45 -11.87 12.84 -6.25
CA ALA A 45 -12.38 11.69 -5.50
C ALA A 45 -11.87 11.73 -4.04
N PRO A 46 -12.63 11.22 -3.05
CA PRO A 46 -12.29 11.32 -1.63
C PRO A 46 -10.95 10.66 -1.28
N GLU A 47 -10.55 9.63 -2.02
CA GLU A 47 -9.26 8.98 -1.87
C GLU A 47 -8.09 9.84 -2.34
N LEU A 48 -8.30 10.88 -3.14
CA LEU A 48 -7.24 11.78 -3.62
C LEU A 48 -7.09 12.99 -2.70
N LEU A 49 -6.07 12.95 -1.86
CA LEU A 49 -5.72 14.06 -0.95
C LEU A 49 -5.21 15.29 -1.71
N GLY A 50 -4.70 15.09 -2.94
CA GLY A 50 -4.23 16.15 -3.83
C GLY A 50 -2.89 15.82 -4.47
N LEU A 51 -2.20 16.86 -4.92
CA LEU A 51 -0.85 16.78 -5.48
C LEU A 51 0.19 17.23 -4.46
N ALA A 52 1.30 16.52 -4.35
CA ALA A 52 2.48 16.94 -3.61
C ALA A 52 3.66 17.12 -4.57
N GLU A 53 4.71 17.81 -4.12
CA GLU A 53 6.00 17.79 -4.82
C GLU A 53 6.83 16.61 -4.31
N PHE A 54 7.40 15.84 -5.25
CA PHE A 54 8.37 14.80 -4.94
C PHE A 54 9.45 14.75 -6.01
N ALA A 55 10.69 15.06 -5.61
CA ALA A 55 11.86 15.05 -6.49
C ALA A 55 11.73 16.01 -7.69
N GLY A 56 11.09 17.17 -7.48
CA GLY A 56 10.86 18.21 -8.48
C GLY A 56 9.64 18.00 -9.35
N GLU A 57 8.94 16.87 -9.21
CA GLU A 57 7.79 16.50 -10.02
C GLU A 57 6.50 16.47 -9.19
N ALA A 58 5.36 16.67 -9.86
CA ALA A 58 4.06 16.54 -9.23
C ALA A 58 3.74 15.05 -8.96
N LEU A 59 3.42 14.73 -7.72
CA LEU A 59 3.08 13.39 -7.27
C LEU A 59 1.63 13.37 -6.76
N PRO A 60 0.71 12.58 -7.36
CA PRO A 60 -0.60 12.36 -6.77
C PRO A 60 -0.45 11.61 -5.45
N VAL A 61 -1.12 12.10 -4.40
CA VAL A 61 -1.11 11.46 -3.08
C VAL A 61 -2.51 11.01 -2.72
N LEU A 62 -2.64 9.70 -2.50
CA LEU A 62 -3.90 9.04 -2.15
C LEU A 62 -3.94 8.67 -0.66
N ASP A 63 -5.11 8.76 -0.05
CA ASP A 63 -5.40 8.26 1.29
C ASP A 63 -5.53 6.74 1.26
N LEU A 64 -4.55 6.03 1.83
CA LEU A 64 -4.56 4.57 1.84
C LEU A 64 -5.71 4.00 2.65
N ALA A 65 -6.11 4.65 3.75
CA ALA A 65 -7.23 4.19 4.57
C ALA A 65 -8.54 4.28 3.79
N CYS A 66 -8.74 5.36 3.04
CA CYS A 66 -9.89 5.50 2.13
C CYS A 66 -9.88 4.40 1.05
N LEU A 67 -8.74 4.20 0.38
CA LEU A 67 -8.58 3.20 -0.70
C LEU A 67 -8.90 1.76 -0.25
N VAL A 68 -8.55 1.38 0.98
CA VAL A 68 -8.84 0.03 1.50
C VAL A 68 -10.14 -0.05 2.30
N ASN A 69 -10.93 1.03 2.33
CA ASN A 69 -12.14 1.16 3.14
C ASN A 69 -11.89 0.81 4.62
N ALA A 70 -10.81 1.33 5.18
CA ALA A 70 -10.47 1.16 6.59
C ALA A 70 -11.36 2.02 7.49
N PRO A 71 -11.91 1.46 8.59
CA PRO A 71 -12.45 2.28 9.66
C PRO A 71 -11.37 3.20 10.23
N ALA A 72 -11.79 4.35 10.74
CA ALA A 72 -10.90 5.28 11.42
C ALA A 72 -10.24 4.60 12.62
N GLY A 73 -8.90 4.52 12.61
CA GLY A 73 -8.12 3.97 13.70
C GLY A 73 -7.76 5.04 14.74
N ALA A 74 -7.13 4.60 15.83
CA ALA A 74 -6.50 5.53 16.77
C ALA A 74 -5.34 6.27 16.08
N ALA A 75 -5.38 7.60 16.07
CA ALA A 75 -4.34 8.47 15.52
C ALA A 75 -3.08 8.48 16.42
N SER A 76 -2.39 7.34 16.48
CA SER A 76 -1.25 7.11 17.38
C SER A 76 0.08 6.88 16.64
N GLY A 77 0.07 6.86 15.31
CA GLY A 77 1.25 6.62 14.47
C GLY A 77 2.02 7.89 14.08
N GLN A 78 3.22 7.71 13.55
CA GLN A 78 3.95 8.75 12.83
C GLN A 78 3.53 8.70 11.36
N PRO A 79 2.72 9.66 10.86
CA PRO A 79 2.21 9.59 9.51
C PRO A 79 3.34 9.70 8.48
N VAL A 80 3.17 8.98 7.38
CA VAL A 80 4.15 8.84 6.31
C VAL A 80 3.47 8.93 4.95
N THR A 81 4.25 9.23 3.93
CA THR A 81 3.87 8.99 2.53
C THR A 81 4.78 7.91 1.98
N VAL A 82 4.19 6.81 1.51
CA VAL A 82 4.91 5.75 0.81
C VAL A 82 4.79 5.98 -0.69
N VAL A 83 5.91 6.31 -1.34
CA VAL A 83 5.97 6.48 -2.79
C VAL A 83 6.12 5.11 -3.44
N VAL A 84 5.21 4.78 -4.35
CA VAL A 84 5.13 3.47 -5.02
C VAL A 84 5.01 3.63 -6.53
N TRP A 85 5.38 2.59 -7.26
CA TRP A 85 4.91 2.38 -8.63
C TRP A 85 3.49 1.81 -8.60
N ALA A 86 2.57 2.45 -9.31
CA ALA A 86 1.17 2.07 -9.44
C ALA A 86 0.79 1.88 -10.91
N GLY A 87 -0.29 1.15 -11.17
CA GLY A 87 -0.81 0.88 -12.51
C GLY A 87 -0.16 -0.32 -13.23
N PRO A 88 -0.69 -0.70 -14.40
CA PRO A 88 -0.21 -1.86 -15.16
C PRO A 88 1.24 -1.64 -15.63
N PRO A 89 2.04 -2.71 -15.83
CA PRO A 89 3.46 -2.61 -16.17
C PRO A 89 3.84 -1.67 -17.32
N ALA A 90 2.96 -1.50 -18.31
CA ALA A 90 3.19 -0.65 -19.48
C ALA A 90 2.98 0.86 -19.20
N GLU A 91 2.21 1.21 -18.17
CA GLU A 91 1.74 2.57 -17.88
C GLU A 91 1.98 2.94 -16.41
N ARG A 92 3.05 2.39 -15.81
CA ARG A 92 3.33 2.62 -14.38
C ARG A 92 3.67 4.07 -14.11
N GLU A 93 3.05 4.62 -13.08
CA GLU A 93 3.31 5.97 -12.59
C GLU A 93 3.69 5.97 -11.11
N LEU A 94 4.34 7.05 -10.66
CA LEU A 94 4.62 7.23 -9.23
C LEU A 94 3.39 7.80 -8.54
N VAL A 95 3.01 7.18 -7.44
CA VAL A 95 1.92 7.61 -6.57
C VAL A 95 2.40 7.62 -5.13
N GLY A 96 1.98 8.63 -4.37
CA GLY A 96 2.14 8.66 -2.92
C GLY A 96 0.94 8.00 -2.24
N LEU A 97 1.20 7.09 -1.30
CA LEU A 97 0.18 6.54 -0.42
C LEU A 97 0.36 7.14 0.97
N ALA A 98 -0.55 8.00 1.40
CA ALA A 98 -0.60 8.50 2.76
C ALA A 98 -1.06 7.38 3.70
N ALA A 99 -0.27 7.11 4.73
CA ALA A 99 -0.53 6.07 5.72
C ALA A 99 -0.24 6.61 7.13
N ASP A 100 -0.87 6.01 8.13
CA ASP A 100 -0.73 6.46 9.52
C ASP A 100 0.66 6.15 10.09
N GLU A 101 1.29 5.09 9.60
CA GLU A 101 2.58 4.62 10.08
C GLU A 101 3.22 3.61 9.12
N ALA A 102 4.54 3.68 8.92
CA ALA A 102 5.31 2.57 8.36
C ALA A 102 5.88 1.71 9.49
N LEU A 103 5.61 0.41 9.47
CA LEU A 103 5.86 -0.49 10.60
C LEU A 103 7.14 -1.29 10.44
N ALA A 104 7.19 -2.17 9.43
CA ALA A 104 8.29 -3.11 9.24
C ALA A 104 8.31 -3.69 7.82
N ILE A 105 9.46 -4.21 7.39
CA ILE A 105 9.54 -5.07 6.22
C ILE A 105 9.42 -6.52 6.71
N VAL A 106 8.51 -7.28 6.09
CA VAL A 106 8.26 -8.68 6.43
C VAL A 106 8.27 -9.54 5.17
N GLU A 107 8.47 -10.83 5.35
CA GLU A 107 8.28 -11.83 4.30
C GLU A 107 6.99 -12.60 4.57
N LEU A 108 6.04 -12.51 3.64
CA LEU A 108 4.78 -13.23 3.71
C LEU A 108 4.88 -14.48 2.82
N PRO A 109 4.70 -15.68 3.38
CA PRO A 109 4.76 -16.90 2.57
C PRO A 109 3.54 -16.97 1.64
N LEU A 110 3.76 -17.28 0.37
CA LEU A 110 2.70 -17.29 -0.66
C LEU A 110 1.51 -18.18 -0.29
N HIS A 111 1.78 -19.33 0.37
CA HIS A 111 0.75 -20.27 0.80
C HIS A 111 -0.22 -19.70 1.85
N ALA A 112 0.15 -18.59 2.52
CA ALA A 112 -0.65 -17.97 3.58
C ALA A 112 -1.55 -16.85 3.03
N LEU A 113 -1.41 -16.52 1.75
CA LEU A 113 -2.25 -15.54 1.08
C LEU A 113 -3.58 -16.18 0.71
N THR A 114 -4.65 -15.63 1.26
CA THR A 114 -6.00 -15.92 0.78
C THR A 114 -6.29 -14.97 -0.38
N GLU A 115 -6.17 -15.45 -1.62
CA GLU A 115 -6.37 -14.63 -2.81
C GLU A 115 -7.78 -14.05 -2.87
N THR A 116 -7.84 -12.72 -3.02
CA THR A 116 -9.05 -11.97 -3.37
C THR A 116 -8.79 -11.35 -4.74
N ARG A 117 -9.42 -11.90 -5.78
CA ARG A 117 -9.09 -11.59 -7.17
C ARG A 117 -9.62 -10.24 -7.70
N LEU A 118 -10.13 -9.36 -6.85
CA LEU A 118 -10.84 -8.15 -7.29
C LEU A 118 -10.32 -6.89 -6.59
N GLY A 119 -9.83 -5.94 -7.40
CA GLY A 119 -9.47 -4.59 -6.97
C GLY A 119 -8.06 -4.46 -6.37
N LEU A 120 -7.90 -3.42 -5.55
CA LEU A 120 -6.63 -3.03 -4.92
C LEU A 120 -6.14 -4.04 -3.87
N VAL A 121 -7.04 -4.79 -3.22
CA VAL A 121 -6.68 -5.80 -2.21
C VAL A 121 -6.61 -7.16 -2.90
N SER A 122 -5.39 -7.65 -3.15
CA SER A 122 -5.15 -8.96 -3.77
C SER A 122 -5.37 -10.15 -2.86
N GLY A 123 -5.41 -9.92 -1.55
CA GLY A 123 -5.64 -10.99 -0.59
C GLY A 123 -5.34 -10.58 0.84
N GLU A 124 -5.51 -11.54 1.74
CA GLU A 124 -5.26 -11.38 3.17
C GLU A 124 -4.29 -12.45 3.67
N ALA A 125 -3.40 -12.07 4.57
CA ALA A 125 -2.50 -12.94 5.29
C ALA A 125 -2.62 -12.70 6.80
N LEU A 126 -2.12 -13.64 7.61
CA LEU A 126 -1.91 -13.44 9.03
C LEU A 126 -0.43 -13.17 9.30
N GLN A 127 -0.14 -12.02 9.91
CA GLN A 127 1.19 -11.72 10.42
C GLN A 127 1.13 -11.59 11.94
N ALA A 128 1.83 -12.48 12.66
CA ALA A 128 1.80 -12.55 14.12
C ALA A 128 0.37 -12.59 14.70
N GLY A 129 -0.55 -13.31 14.04
CA GLY A 129 -1.95 -13.44 14.45
C GLY A 129 -2.84 -12.24 14.11
N ARG A 130 -2.33 -11.23 13.41
CA ARG A 130 -3.12 -10.08 12.93
C ARG A 130 -3.40 -10.20 11.44
N PRO A 131 -4.62 -9.88 10.98
CA PRO A 131 -4.92 -9.82 9.56
C PRO A 131 -4.15 -8.68 8.90
N VAL A 132 -3.56 -8.97 7.75
CA VAL A 132 -2.82 -8.05 6.91
C VAL A 132 -3.35 -8.15 5.48
N ARG A 133 -3.76 -7.02 4.91
CA ARG A 133 -4.25 -6.92 3.53
C ARG A 133 -3.09 -6.71 2.58
N VAL A 134 -2.90 -7.63 1.65
CA VAL A 134 -1.85 -7.53 0.63
C VAL A 134 -2.39 -6.77 -0.57
N LEU A 135 -1.75 -5.65 -0.90
CA LEU A 135 -2.22 -4.77 -1.96
C LEU A 135 -1.63 -5.16 -3.32
N ASN A 136 -2.44 -5.06 -4.36
CA ASN A 136 -2.02 -5.08 -5.75
C ASN A 136 -2.06 -3.67 -6.31
N LEU A 137 -0.90 -3.02 -6.32
CA LEU A 137 -0.74 -1.64 -6.77
C LEU A 137 -0.89 -1.50 -8.29
N GLU A 138 -0.90 -2.60 -9.05
CA GLU A 138 -1.15 -2.56 -10.50
C GLU A 138 -2.61 -2.23 -10.82
N HIS A 139 -3.54 -2.45 -9.88
CA HIS A 139 -4.95 -2.07 -10.01
C HIS A 139 -5.28 -0.69 -9.42
N LEU A 140 -4.29 0.02 -8.89
CA LEU A 140 -4.48 1.38 -8.41
C LEU A 140 -4.66 2.32 -9.61
N GLY A 141 -5.76 3.08 -9.62
CA GLY A 141 -6.11 3.99 -10.72
C GLY A 141 -6.91 3.37 -11.87
N ALA A 142 -7.22 2.07 -11.83
CA ALA A 142 -7.92 1.34 -12.90
C ALA A 142 -9.46 1.30 -12.75
N THR A 143 -10.07 2.24 -12.03
CA THR A 143 -11.52 2.26 -11.74
C THR A 143 -12.37 2.81 -12.88
#